data_AF-A0ABD2VEI4-F1
#
_entry.id   AF-A0ABD2VEI4-F1
#
_cell.length_a   1.000
_cell.length_b   1.000
_cell.length_c   1.000
_cell.angle_alpha   90.00
_cell.angle_beta   90.00
_cell.angle_gamma   90.00
#
_symmetry.space_group_name_H-M   'P 1'
#
loop_
_entity.id
_entity.type
_entity.pdbx_description
1 polymer ?
#
loop_
_entity_poly.entity_id
_entity_poly.type
_entity_poly.pdbx_seq_one_letter_code
_entity_poly.pdbx_strand_id
1 'polypeptide(L)'
;MASFPMNAGDGLYSYSKNSHLQGKLDESLVDSFNLPLYLLSPQDMTKVVEKNGLFSIERMELINIKSNLVDEADAKTLMMSLRSSIEGVIINHFGSKIAEEACARTILKSKEISEWMKVNYEKTSILFVALKRK
;
A
#
# COMPACT_ATOMS: atom_id res chain seq x y z
N MET A 1 1.20 -0.19 24.86
CA MET A 1 2.17 0.73 24.22
C MET A 1 1.37 1.67 23.33
N ALA A 2 1.53 2.99 23.47
CA ALA A 2 0.82 3.95 22.62
C ALA A 2 1.46 4.00 21.22
N SER A 3 0.64 3.84 20.18
CA SER A 3 1.05 4.01 18.77
C SER A 3 0.93 5.50 18.42
N PHE A 4 2.05 6.16 18.14
CA PHE A 4 2.06 7.56 17.70
C PHE A 4 1.98 7.65 16.16
N PRO A 5 1.17 8.56 15.60
CA PRO A 5 1.06 8.73 14.15
C PRO A 5 2.36 9.26 13.57
N MET A 6 2.84 8.62 12.50
CA MET A 6 4.00 9.06 11.71
C MET A 6 3.52 10.13 10.73
N ASN A 7 3.94 11.37 10.94
CA ASN A 7 3.47 12.51 10.16
C ASN A 7 4.55 12.98 9.18
N ALA A 8 4.13 13.62 8.09
CA ALA A 8 5.04 14.41 7.24
C ALA A 8 5.46 15.71 7.96
N GLY A 9 6.57 16.32 7.52
CA GLY A 9 7.13 17.55 8.09
C GLY A 9 8.07 17.31 9.27
N ASP A 10 8.63 18.37 9.85
CA ASP A 10 9.75 18.33 10.80
C ASP A 10 9.36 18.09 12.28
N GLY A 11 8.09 17.74 12.55
CA GLY A 11 7.53 17.57 13.89
C GLY A 11 8.16 16.41 14.68
N LEU A 12 7.87 16.32 15.98
CA LEU A 12 8.46 15.31 16.89
C LEU A 12 8.20 13.85 16.44
N TYR A 13 7.17 13.62 15.63
CA TYR A 13 6.77 12.32 15.09
C TYR A 13 7.00 12.21 13.58
N SER A 14 7.96 12.95 13.04
CA SER A 14 8.30 12.93 11.62
C SER A 14 8.90 11.60 11.16
N TYR A 15 8.79 11.30 9.86
CA TYR A 15 9.48 10.16 9.24
C TYR A 15 11.00 10.21 9.47
N SER A 16 11.60 11.39 9.40
CA SER A 16 13.03 11.62 9.60
C SER A 16 13.47 11.30 11.04
N LYS A 17 12.70 11.71 12.06
CA LYS A 17 13.05 11.56 13.49
C LYS A 17 12.78 10.17 14.09
N ASN A 18 11.82 9.44 13.55
CA ASN A 18 11.48 8.08 14.01
C ASN A 18 12.23 6.96 13.26
N SER A 19 13.10 7.30 12.31
CA SER A 19 14.02 6.34 11.71
C SER A 19 15.29 6.21 12.55
N HIS A 20 15.78 4.97 12.80
CA HIS A 20 17.15 4.73 13.34
C HIS A 20 18.27 5.25 12.39
N LEU A 21 17.88 5.83 11.26
CA LEU A 21 18.71 6.63 10.36
C LEU A 21 18.62 8.11 10.74
N GLN A 22 18.59 8.48 12.03
CA GLN A 22 18.72 9.87 12.48
C GLN A 22 19.85 10.55 11.67
N GLY A 23 19.47 11.38 10.69
CA GLY A 23 20.37 12.12 9.80
C GLY A 23 20.84 11.47 8.48
N LYS A 24 20.27 10.35 7.98
CA LYS A 24 20.71 9.71 6.71
C LYS A 24 19.71 9.70 5.56
N LEU A 25 18.41 9.82 5.83
CA LEU A 25 17.39 9.93 4.77
C LEU A 25 16.95 11.39 4.70
N ASP A 26 17.15 12.01 3.54
CA ASP A 26 16.68 13.37 3.28
C ASP A 26 15.15 13.37 3.25
N GLU A 27 14.54 14.24 4.05
CA GLU A 27 13.08 14.37 4.13
C GLU A 27 12.49 14.76 2.77
N SER A 28 13.20 15.58 2.00
CA SER A 28 12.78 15.95 0.64
C SER A 28 12.73 14.76 -0.33
N LEU A 29 13.53 13.71 -0.10
CA LEU A 29 13.46 12.47 -0.87
C LEU A 29 12.20 11.67 -0.53
N VAL A 30 11.76 11.71 0.73
CA VAL A 30 10.51 11.07 1.15
C VAL A 30 9.31 11.86 0.61
N ASP A 31 9.35 13.19 0.72
CA ASP A 31 8.27 14.06 0.27
C ASP A 31 8.09 14.05 -1.26
N SER A 32 9.16 13.84 -2.01
CA SER A 32 9.10 13.71 -3.48
C SER A 32 8.68 12.31 -3.94
N PHE A 33 8.68 11.32 -3.06
CA PHE A 33 8.30 9.96 -3.42
C PHE A 33 6.79 9.82 -3.53
N ASN A 34 6.33 9.30 -4.67
CA ASN A 34 4.94 8.93 -4.88
C ASN A 34 4.86 7.49 -5.35
N LEU A 35 3.93 6.71 -4.80
CA LEU A 35 3.67 5.36 -5.27
C LEU A 35 2.77 5.44 -6.52
N PRO A 36 3.13 4.82 -7.66
CA PRO A 36 2.32 4.83 -8.87
C PRO A 36 1.16 3.82 -8.75
N LEU A 37 0.37 3.96 -7.69
CA LEU A 37 -0.76 3.09 -7.35
C LEU A 37 -1.99 3.95 -7.15
N TYR A 38 -3.03 3.66 -7.92
CA TYR A 38 -4.35 4.25 -7.74
C TYR A 38 -5.36 3.16 -7.35
N LEU A 39 -5.95 3.30 -6.18
CA LEU A 39 -6.97 2.38 -5.69
C LEU A 39 -8.34 2.83 -6.23
N LEU A 40 -8.78 2.16 -7.30
CA LEU A 40 -10.05 2.44 -7.97
C LEU A 40 -11.26 2.10 -7.09
N SER A 41 -12.17 3.06 -6.93
CA SER A 41 -13.50 2.80 -6.39
C SER A 41 -14.48 2.36 -7.51
N PRO A 42 -15.57 1.64 -7.18
CA PRO A 42 -16.64 1.37 -8.13
C PRO A 42 -17.19 2.66 -8.79
N GLN A 43 -17.27 3.75 -8.03
CA GLN A 43 -17.77 5.04 -8.52
C GLN A 43 -16.81 5.64 -9.55
N ASP A 44 -15.50 5.57 -9.32
CA ASP A 44 -14.50 6.06 -10.26
C ASP A 44 -14.51 5.23 -11.54
N MET A 45 -14.64 3.91 -11.41
CA MET A 45 -14.77 3.01 -12.56
C MET A 45 -16.00 3.35 -13.41
N THR A 46 -17.17 3.56 -12.78
CA THR A 46 -18.39 3.97 -13.50
C THR A 46 -18.16 5.25 -14.30
N LYS A 47 -17.61 6.30 -13.66
CA LYS A 47 -17.33 7.58 -14.34
C LYS A 47 -16.39 7.40 -15.55
N VAL A 48 -15.37 6.55 -15.41
CA VAL A 48 -14.41 6.28 -16.50
C VAL A 48 -15.08 5.57 -17.68
N VAL A 49 -15.92 4.56 -17.42
CA VAL A 49 -16.63 3.82 -18.48
C VAL A 49 -17.66 4.71 -19.16
N GLU A 50 -18.41 5.51 -18.41
CA GLU A 50 -19.37 6.48 -18.94
C GLU A 50 -18.69 7.52 -19.83
N LYS A 51 -17.57 8.09 -19.37
CA LYS A 51 -16.76 9.03 -20.15
C LYS A 51 -16.21 8.41 -21.43
N ASN A 52 -15.82 7.12 -21.38
CA ASN A 52 -15.34 6.42 -22.56
C ASN A 52 -16.44 6.20 -23.61
N GLY A 53 -17.68 5.94 -23.18
CA GLY A 53 -18.85 5.89 -24.05
C GLY A 53 -18.97 4.66 -24.96
N LEU A 54 -17.91 3.86 -25.15
CA LEU A 54 -17.88 2.70 -26.07
C LEU A 54 -18.42 1.40 -25.45
N PHE A 55 -18.54 1.33 -24.13
CA PHE A 55 -18.95 0.14 -23.40
C PHE A 55 -20.16 0.40 -22.51
N SER A 56 -20.94 -0.64 -22.23
CA SER A 56 -21.87 -0.75 -21.11
C SER A 56 -21.27 -1.62 -20.02
N ILE A 57 -21.58 -1.31 -18.76
CA ILE A 57 -21.26 -2.16 -17.61
C ILE A 57 -22.37 -3.19 -17.48
N GLU A 58 -22.06 -4.46 -17.70
CA GLU A 58 -23.01 -5.57 -17.51
C GLU A 58 -23.02 -6.06 -16.07
N ARG A 59 -21.87 -5.98 -15.39
CA ARG A 59 -21.69 -6.42 -14.01
C ARG A 59 -20.53 -5.67 -13.38
N MET A 60 -20.70 -5.26 -12.12
CA MET A 60 -19.63 -4.69 -11.30
C MET A 60 -19.78 -5.18 -9.87
N GLU A 61 -18.74 -5.81 -9.34
CA GLU A 61 -18.77 -6.49 -8.04
C GLU A 61 -17.47 -6.26 -7.28
N LEU A 62 -17.58 -6.03 -5.97
CA LEU A 62 -16.44 -6.05 -5.06
C LEU A 62 -16.28 -7.47 -4.51
N ILE A 63 -15.27 -8.18 -5.01
CA ILE A 63 -14.94 -9.51 -4.55
C ILE A 63 -14.03 -9.36 -3.34
N ASN A 64 -14.59 -9.55 -2.16
CA ASN A 64 -13.80 -9.67 -0.95
C ASN A 64 -12.91 -10.91 -1.05
N ILE A 65 -11.60 -10.73 -0.97
CA ILE A 65 -10.66 -11.83 -0.85
C ILE A 65 -10.83 -12.39 0.56
N LYS A 66 -11.81 -13.28 0.76
CA LYS A 66 -11.95 -14.04 2.02
C LYS A 66 -10.61 -14.70 2.31
N SER A 67 -10.08 -14.33 3.45
CA SER A 67 -8.68 -14.44 3.78
C SER A 67 -8.32 -15.83 4.30
N ASN A 68 -8.15 -16.79 3.39
CA ASN A 68 -7.15 -17.84 3.66
C ASN A 68 -5.73 -17.23 3.78
N LEU A 69 -5.57 -15.96 3.38
CA LEU A 69 -4.36 -15.15 3.48
C LEU A 69 -4.14 -14.46 4.84
N VAL A 70 -5.15 -14.29 5.71
CA VAL A 70 -5.03 -13.43 6.91
C VAL A 70 -5.30 -14.20 8.21
N ASP A 71 -6.05 -15.31 8.16
CA ASP A 71 -6.30 -16.10 9.37
C ASP A 71 -5.06 -16.90 9.82
N GLU A 72 -4.17 -17.29 8.89
CA GLU A 72 -2.92 -17.98 9.25
C GLU A 72 -1.75 -17.74 8.26
N ALA A 73 -2.01 -17.39 6.99
CA ALA A 73 -0.96 -17.07 6.02
C ALA A 73 -0.39 -15.64 6.19
N ASP A 74 0.15 -15.41 7.39
CA ASP A 74 1.31 -14.59 7.73
C ASP A 74 1.33 -13.19 7.09
N ALA A 75 1.06 -12.13 7.87
CA ALA A 75 1.26 -10.75 7.43
C ALA A 75 2.65 -10.54 6.79
N LYS A 76 3.64 -11.34 7.18
CA LYS A 76 4.92 -11.46 6.49
C LYS A 76 4.79 -11.80 5.00
N THR A 77 3.97 -12.77 4.61
CA THR A 77 3.68 -13.14 3.21
C THR A 77 3.02 -12.00 2.45
N LEU A 78 2.07 -11.29 3.08
CA LEU A 78 1.47 -10.10 2.50
C LEU A 78 2.51 -8.97 2.32
N MET A 79 3.36 -8.74 3.33
CA MET A 79 4.44 -7.76 3.24
C MET A 79 5.49 -8.14 2.21
N MET A 80 5.82 -9.43 2.07
CA MET A 80 6.73 -9.91 1.02
C MET A 80 6.13 -9.73 -0.38
N SER A 81 4.83 -10.00 -0.54
CA SER A 81 4.13 -9.80 -1.82
C SER A 81 4.08 -8.32 -2.19
N LEU A 82 3.78 -7.46 -1.21
CA LEU A 82 3.82 -6.02 -1.38
C LEU A 82 5.24 -5.54 -1.75
N ARG A 83 6.27 -6.00 -1.02
CA ARG A 83 7.68 -5.72 -1.31
C ARG A 83 7.99 -6.08 -2.76
N SER A 84 7.77 -7.32 -3.18
CA SER A 84 8.05 -7.76 -4.55
C SER A 84 7.33 -6.93 -5.62
N SER A 85 6.14 -6.41 -5.30
CA SER A 85 5.35 -5.60 -6.24
C SER A 85 5.88 -4.16 -6.41
N ILE A 86 6.52 -3.59 -5.38
CA ILE A 86 6.92 -2.17 -5.37
C ILE A 86 8.44 -1.95 -5.21
N GLU A 87 9.21 -3.00 -4.97
CA GLU A 87 10.65 -2.92 -4.67
C GLU A 87 11.42 -2.20 -5.77
N GLY A 88 11.14 -2.48 -7.05
CA GLY A 88 11.76 -1.76 -8.15
C GLY A 88 11.53 -0.24 -8.11
N VAL A 89 10.34 0.19 -7.70
CA VAL A 89 9.99 1.63 -7.56
C VAL A 89 10.77 2.25 -6.40
N ILE A 90 10.85 1.55 -5.27
CA ILE A 90 11.61 2.00 -4.09
C ILE A 90 13.12 2.06 -4.40
N ILE A 91 13.67 1.05 -5.07
CA ILE A 91 15.08 1.01 -5.47
C ILE A 91 15.40 2.15 -6.44
N ASN A 92 14.53 2.41 -7.41
CA ASN A 92 14.76 3.47 -8.38
C ASN A 92 14.79 4.86 -7.74
N HIS A 93 13.99 5.10 -6.70
CA HIS A 93 13.90 6.41 -6.04
C HIS A 93 14.91 6.58 -4.90
N PHE A 94 15.09 5.56 -4.07
CA PHE A 94 15.90 5.63 -2.85
C PHE A 94 17.24 4.88 -2.93
N GLY A 95 17.44 4.06 -3.97
CA GLY A 95 18.60 3.17 -4.08
C GLY A 95 18.41 1.83 -3.35
N SER A 96 19.20 0.83 -3.76
CA SER A 96 19.10 -0.55 -3.27
C SER A 96 19.30 -0.69 -1.77
N LYS A 97 20.29 0.01 -1.21
CA LYS A 97 20.61 -0.06 0.22
C LYS A 97 19.43 0.37 1.11
N ILE A 98 18.73 1.45 0.74
CA ILE A 98 17.58 1.94 1.50
C ILE A 98 16.41 0.98 1.34
N ALA A 99 16.16 0.47 0.12
CA ALA A 99 15.10 -0.50 -0.13
C ALA A 99 15.29 -1.79 0.68
N GLU A 100 16.51 -2.34 0.72
CA GLU A 100 16.85 -3.53 1.50
C GLU A 100 16.61 -3.31 2.99
N GLU A 101 17.07 -2.18 3.54
CA GLU A 101 16.90 -1.84 4.96
C GLU A 101 15.42 -1.63 5.31
N ALA A 102 14.66 -0.92 4.47
CA ALA A 102 13.23 -0.70 4.64
C ALA A 102 12.46 -2.03 4.66
N CYS A 103 12.82 -2.97 3.78
CA CYS A 103 12.20 -4.30 3.82
C CYS A 103 12.59 -5.09 5.08
N ALA A 104 13.87 -5.09 5.48
CA ALA A 104 14.30 -5.81 6.67
C ALA A 104 13.54 -5.33 7.92
N ARG A 105 13.36 -4.02 8.08
CA ARG A 105 12.57 -3.41 9.17
C ARG A 105 11.10 -3.80 9.11
N THR A 106 10.53 -3.82 7.92
CA THR A 106 9.14 -4.24 7.70
C THR A 106 8.91 -5.68 8.14
N ILE A 107 9.85 -6.57 7.82
CA ILE A 107 9.78 -7.98 8.25
C ILE A 107 9.88 -8.09 9.78
N LEU A 108 10.78 -7.33 10.41
CA LEU A 108 10.91 -7.32 11.87
C LEU A 108 9.62 -6.82 12.57
N LYS A 109 8.93 -5.84 11.98
CA LYS A 109 7.65 -5.32 12.48
C LYS A 109 6.43 -6.08 11.98
N SER A 110 6.60 -7.19 11.27
CA SER A 110 5.50 -7.91 10.61
C SER A 110 4.38 -8.33 11.57
N LYS A 111 4.72 -8.69 12.82
CA LYS A 111 3.74 -9.01 13.86
C LYS A 111 2.89 -7.80 14.28
N GLU A 112 3.52 -6.67 14.57
CA GLU A 112 2.81 -5.43 14.93
C GLU A 112 1.92 -4.95 13.77
N ILE A 113 2.44 -5.02 12.55
CA ILE A 113 1.70 -4.69 11.32
C ILE A 113 0.50 -5.63 11.17
N SER A 114 0.67 -6.94 11.44
CA SER A 114 -0.41 -7.93 11.42
C SER A 114 -1.53 -7.59 12.39
N GLU A 115 -1.17 -7.29 13.65
CA GLU A 115 -2.13 -6.94 14.70
C GLU A 115 -2.88 -5.65 14.35
N TRP A 116 -2.16 -4.64 13.84
CA TRP A 116 -2.78 -3.41 13.35
C TRP A 116 -3.72 -3.67 12.17
N MET A 117 -3.33 -4.51 11.21
CA MET A 117 -4.18 -4.86 10.07
C MET A 117 -5.45 -5.57 10.51
N LYS A 118 -5.39 -6.51 11.47
CA LYS A 118 -6.59 -7.20 11.96
C LYS A 118 -7.65 -6.26 12.54
N VAL A 119 -7.23 -5.13 13.10
CA VAL A 119 -8.13 -4.15 13.74
C VAL A 119 -8.59 -3.07 12.75
N ASN A 120 -7.71 -2.64 11.84
CA ASN A 120 -7.92 -1.42 11.04
C ASN A 120 -8.12 -1.67 9.55
N TYR A 121 -7.83 -2.88 9.06
CA TYR A 121 -7.81 -3.15 7.63
C TYR A 121 -9.20 -3.55 7.14
N GLU A 122 -9.82 -2.68 6.34
CA GLU A 122 -10.98 -3.06 5.54
C GLU A 122 -10.58 -4.18 4.59
N LYS A 123 -11.39 -5.23 4.50
CA LYS A 123 -11.04 -6.45 3.78
C LYS A 123 -10.62 -6.11 2.34
N THR A 124 -9.46 -6.59 1.90
CA THR A 124 -9.01 -6.36 0.52
C THR A 124 -10.08 -6.86 -0.42
N SER A 125 -10.58 -5.97 -1.28
CA SER A 125 -11.53 -6.33 -2.30
C SER A 125 -10.93 -6.08 -3.68
N ILE A 126 -11.17 -7.02 -4.57
CA ILE A 126 -10.88 -6.87 -5.99
C ILE A 126 -12.15 -6.33 -6.64
N LEU A 127 -12.03 -5.22 -7.37
CA LEU A 127 -13.11 -4.73 -8.20
C LEU A 127 -13.15 -5.56 -9.50
N PHE A 128 -14.17 -6.39 -9.63
CA PHE A 128 -14.48 -7.12 -10.86
C PHE A 128 -15.46 -6.31 -11.71
N VAL A 129 -15.18 -6.19 -13.01
CA VAL A 129 -16.01 -5.46 -13.96
C VAL A 129 -16.16 -6.26 -15.25
N ALA A 130 -17.40 -6.52 -15.66
CA ALA A 130 -17.71 -7.08 -16.97
C ALA A 130 -18.29 -5.98 -17.86
N LEU A 131 -17.63 -5.75 -19.00
CA LEU A 131 -18.00 -4.74 -19.98
C LEU A 131 -18.51 -5.39 -21.26
N LYS A 132 -19.53 -4.79 -21.87
CA LYS A 132 -20.01 -5.15 -23.21
C LYS A 132 -19.83 -3.96 -24.15
N ARG A 133 -19.29 -4.22 -25.34
CA ARG A 133 -19.15 -3.19 -26.37
C ARG A 133 -20.55 -2.80 -26.89
N LYS A 134 -20.80 -1.50 -27.04
CA LYS A 134 -22.02 -0.99 -27.68
C LYS A 134 -22.02 -1.26 -29.18
#